data_AF-A0A7C7YPR3-F1
#
_entry.id   AF-A0A7C7YPR3-F1
#
_cell.length_a   1.000
_cell.length_b   1.000
_cell.length_c   1.000
_cell.angle_alpha   90.00
_cell.angle_beta   90.00
_cell.angle_gamma   90.00
#
_symmetry.space_group_name_H-M   'P 1'
#
loop_
_entity.id
_entity.type
_entity.pdbx_description
1 polymer ?
#
loop_
_entity_poly.entity_id
_entity_poly.type
_entity_poly.pdbx_seq_one_letter_code
_entity_poly.pdbx_strand_id
1 'polypeptide(L)'
;METGIRWSPGGCWAVEGANRMSDHWISEQIENWVSDFLIDDAGDRVNKVVAPFAMQILTTFLTHACSIRQIAPQELEEEDIRQGFLGGLKSLAIPDDGQPMIPQLIGDFLADMQRRGRLAGGEAHGAMVIAMKDGFLRDLRDTVAPIERVASKIGRNDPCPCGSGRKYKKCCLHLLDPDLPD
;
A
#
# COMPACT_ATOMS: atom_id res chain seq x y z
N MET A 1 51.10 -12.85 29.61
CA MET A 1 49.89 -13.52 29.08
C MET A 1 48.70 -12.90 29.82
N GLU A 2 48.47 -11.59 29.67
CA GLU A 2 47.59 -11.02 28.62
C GLU A 2 46.26 -11.77 28.55
N THR A 3 45.18 -11.16 29.07
CA THR A 3 44.22 -10.40 28.26
C THR A 3 43.24 -9.68 29.19
N GLY A 4 43.20 -8.36 29.10
CA GLY A 4 42.16 -7.55 29.74
C GLY A 4 40.87 -7.58 28.93
N ILE A 5 39.74 -7.39 29.60
CA ILE A 5 38.54 -6.84 28.96
C ILE A 5 38.03 -5.68 29.81
N ARG A 6 37.96 -4.56 29.12
CA ARG A 6 37.60 -3.20 29.50
C ARG A 6 36.09 -3.09 29.66
N TRP A 7 35.62 -2.49 30.76
CA TRP A 7 34.23 -2.11 30.92
C TRP A 7 33.95 -0.88 30.04
N SER A 8 32.98 -0.99 29.13
CA SER A 8 32.41 0.13 28.38
C SER A 8 31.00 0.43 28.92
N PRO A 9 30.66 1.67 29.29
CA PRO A 9 29.30 2.07 29.57
C PRO A 9 28.68 2.67 28.30
N GLY A 10 27.79 1.95 27.64
CA GLY A 10 27.11 2.47 26.46
C GLY A 10 26.51 1.37 25.60
N GLY A 11 25.22 1.09 25.81
CA GLY A 11 24.45 0.14 25.02
C GLY A 11 23.04 0.08 25.55
N CYS A 12 22.14 0.74 24.83
CA CYS A 12 20.72 0.85 25.12
C CYS A 12 20.09 -0.52 25.41
N TRP A 13 19.45 -0.67 26.58
CA TRP A 13 18.57 -1.79 26.86
C TRP A 13 17.27 -1.56 26.07
N ALA A 14 17.24 -1.98 24.80
CA ALA A 14 16.02 -2.02 24.01
C ALA A 14 15.41 -3.42 24.11
N VAL A 15 14.53 -3.57 25.09
CA VAL A 15 13.34 -4.44 25.18
C VAL A 15 13.11 -5.44 24.01
N GLU A 16 13.90 -6.51 23.93
CA GLU A 16 13.55 -7.72 23.15
C GLU A 16 12.95 -8.75 24.11
N GLY A 17 11.62 -8.87 24.17
CA GLY A 17 11.04 -9.97 24.95
C GLY A 17 9.55 -9.99 25.25
N ALA A 18 8.77 -8.95 24.93
CA ALA A 18 7.36 -8.89 25.35
C ALA A 18 6.32 -9.28 24.27
N ASN A 19 6.69 -9.36 22.98
CA ASN A 19 5.70 -9.44 21.87
C ASN A 19 5.69 -10.77 21.08
N ARG A 20 6.55 -11.75 21.41
CA ARG A 20 6.74 -12.94 20.57
C ARG A 20 5.54 -13.90 20.57
N MET A 21 4.68 -13.84 21.59
CA MET A 21 3.52 -14.73 21.74
C MET A 21 2.25 -14.18 21.06
N SER A 22 2.10 -12.84 21.02
CA SER A 22 1.06 -12.16 20.23
C SER A 22 1.30 -12.35 18.73
N ASP A 23 2.55 -12.19 18.28
CA ASP A 23 2.90 -12.29 16.85
C ASP A 23 2.61 -13.68 16.28
N HIS A 24 2.97 -14.76 17.01
CA HIS A 24 2.71 -16.13 16.57
C HIS A 24 1.22 -16.43 16.48
N TRP A 25 0.44 -16.01 17.48
CA TRP A 25 -1.00 -16.23 17.50
C TRP A 25 -1.69 -15.48 16.35
N ILE A 26 -1.28 -14.23 16.07
CA ILE A 26 -1.79 -13.46 14.93
C ILE A 26 -1.47 -14.17 13.61
N SER A 27 -0.24 -14.67 13.42
CA SER A 27 0.10 -15.40 12.20
C SER A 27 -0.73 -16.67 12.03
N GLU A 28 -0.92 -17.46 13.09
CA GLU A 28 -1.75 -18.67 13.03
C GLU A 28 -3.22 -18.36 12.74
N GLN A 29 -3.78 -17.30 13.35
CA GLN A 29 -5.14 -16.85 13.05
C GLN A 29 -5.29 -16.49 11.57
N ILE A 30 -4.35 -15.70 11.04
CA ILE A 30 -4.34 -15.27 9.64
C ILE A 30 -4.27 -16.49 8.70
N GLU A 31 -3.33 -17.40 8.94
CA GLU A 31 -3.16 -18.61 8.12
C GLU A 31 -4.43 -19.47 8.10
N ASN A 32 -5.05 -19.69 9.26
CA ASN A 32 -6.29 -20.45 9.36
C ASN A 32 -7.41 -19.79 8.56
N TRP A 33 -7.56 -18.48 8.65
CA TRP A 33 -8.63 -17.77 7.94
C TRP A 33 -8.44 -17.76 6.44
N VAL A 34 -7.20 -17.59 5.99
CA VAL A 34 -6.85 -17.67 4.57
C VAL A 34 -7.06 -19.10 4.06
N SER A 35 -6.68 -20.11 4.83
CA SER A 35 -6.91 -21.52 4.49
C SER A 35 -8.40 -21.82 4.34
N ASP A 36 -9.24 -21.40 5.29
CA ASP A 36 -10.71 -21.57 5.21
C ASP A 36 -11.29 -20.94 3.94
N PHE A 37 -10.80 -19.75 3.57
CA PHE A 37 -11.26 -19.07 2.36
C PHE A 37 -10.88 -19.83 1.08
N LEU A 38 -9.64 -20.34 1.02
CA LEU A 38 -9.11 -21.01 -0.17
C LEU A 38 -9.61 -22.45 -0.37
N ILE A 39 -10.11 -23.10 0.69
CA ILE A 39 -10.65 -24.47 0.64
C ILE A 39 -12.14 -24.48 0.27
N ASP A 40 -12.88 -23.41 0.58
CA ASP A 40 -14.32 -23.31 0.30
C ASP A 40 -14.65 -22.95 -1.17
N ASP A 41 -15.93 -22.98 -1.53
CA ASP A 41 -16.45 -22.57 -2.86
C ASP A 41 -15.98 -21.17 -3.31
N ALA A 42 -15.56 -20.32 -2.36
CA ALA A 42 -14.97 -19.02 -2.65
C ALA A 42 -13.55 -19.14 -3.24
N GLY A 43 -12.75 -20.08 -2.73
CA GLY A 43 -11.44 -20.42 -3.25
C GLY A 43 -11.50 -20.94 -4.68
N ASP A 44 -12.52 -21.73 -5.02
CA ASP A 44 -12.74 -22.24 -6.39
C ASP A 44 -13.01 -21.13 -7.43
N ARG A 45 -13.45 -19.95 -6.97
CA ARG A 45 -13.67 -18.77 -7.83
C ARG A 45 -12.40 -17.96 -8.06
N VAL A 46 -11.32 -18.22 -7.31
CA VAL A 46 -10.04 -17.55 -7.49
C VAL A 46 -9.48 -17.88 -8.87
N ASN A 47 -8.99 -16.85 -9.57
CA ASN A 47 -8.45 -17.06 -10.91
C ASN A 47 -7.24 -18.00 -10.88
N LYS A 48 -7.20 -18.95 -11.82
CA LYS A 48 -6.14 -19.98 -11.92
C LYS A 48 -4.72 -19.42 -12.04
N VAL A 49 -4.55 -18.21 -12.59
CA VAL A 49 -3.23 -17.56 -12.70
C VAL A 49 -2.70 -17.13 -11.33
N VAL A 50 -3.56 -16.57 -10.48
CA VAL A 50 -3.18 -16.07 -9.15
C VAL A 50 -3.33 -17.11 -8.05
N ALA A 51 -4.15 -18.15 -8.26
CA ALA A 51 -4.44 -19.20 -7.28
C ALA A 51 -3.19 -19.83 -6.63
N PRO A 52 -2.11 -20.16 -7.35
CA PRO A 52 -0.89 -20.72 -6.75
C PRO A 52 -0.22 -19.79 -5.74
N PHE A 53 -0.45 -18.48 -5.85
CA PHE A 53 0.13 -17.45 -5.00
C PHE A 53 -0.86 -16.92 -3.95
N ALA A 54 -2.13 -17.35 -4.00
CA ALA A 54 -3.21 -16.74 -3.22
C ALA A 54 -2.96 -16.81 -1.71
N MET A 55 -2.50 -17.97 -1.22
CA MET A 55 -2.12 -18.14 0.19
C MET A 55 -1.07 -17.10 0.61
N GLN A 56 0.01 -16.99 -0.15
CA GLN A 56 1.11 -16.09 0.16
C GLN A 56 0.68 -14.61 0.07
N ILE A 57 -0.12 -14.26 -0.94
CA ILE A 57 -0.63 -12.89 -1.13
C ILE A 57 -1.49 -12.47 0.06
N LEU A 58 -2.49 -13.28 0.43
CA LEU A 58 -3.47 -12.93 1.46
C LEU A 58 -2.84 -12.88 2.85
N THR A 59 -2.00 -13.86 3.18
CA THR A 59 -1.25 -13.88 4.46
C THR A 59 -0.29 -12.71 4.58
N THR A 60 0.47 -12.40 3.52
CA THR A 60 1.39 -11.25 3.52
C THR A 60 0.63 -9.93 3.67
N PHE A 61 -0.48 -9.78 2.93
CA PHE A 61 -1.34 -8.59 3.01
C PHE A 61 -1.87 -8.36 4.44
N LEU A 62 -2.51 -9.37 5.04
CA LEU A 62 -3.07 -9.24 6.39
C LEU A 62 -1.98 -9.05 7.45
N THR A 63 -0.88 -9.80 7.34
CA THR A 63 0.24 -9.68 8.28
C THR A 63 0.79 -8.26 8.27
N HIS A 64 0.97 -7.67 7.07
CA HIS A 64 1.42 -6.29 6.98
C HIS A 64 0.38 -5.32 7.56
N ALA A 65 -0.90 -5.47 7.21
CA ALA A 65 -1.97 -4.62 7.72
C ALA A 65 -2.04 -4.63 9.27
N CYS A 66 -2.01 -5.82 9.88
CA CYS A 66 -1.99 -5.97 11.34
C CYS A 66 -0.72 -5.37 11.97
N SER A 67 0.43 -5.49 11.30
CA SER A 67 1.71 -5.00 11.83
C SER A 67 1.79 -3.48 11.97
N ILE A 68 0.98 -2.72 11.22
CA ILE A 68 0.98 -1.25 11.23
C ILE A 68 0.63 -0.71 12.62
N ARG A 69 -0.39 -1.29 13.26
CA ARG A 69 -0.85 -0.88 14.59
C ARG A 69 -0.65 -1.96 15.67
N GLN A 70 -0.09 -3.11 15.32
CA GLN A 70 0.06 -4.27 16.21
C GLN A 70 -1.29 -4.73 16.79
N ILE A 71 -2.27 -4.89 15.91
CA ILE A 71 -3.66 -5.23 16.25
C ILE A 71 -4.05 -6.60 15.72
N ALA A 72 -5.13 -7.16 16.27
CA ALA A 72 -5.71 -8.38 15.75
C ALA A 72 -6.43 -8.12 14.41
N PRO A 73 -6.51 -9.11 13.51
CA PRO A 73 -7.13 -8.92 12.19
C PRO A 73 -8.62 -8.55 12.24
N GLN A 74 -9.31 -8.80 13.36
CA GLN A 74 -10.70 -8.37 13.59
C GLN A 74 -10.84 -6.86 13.78
N GLU A 75 -9.77 -6.18 14.19
CA GLU A 75 -9.75 -4.76 14.55
C GLU A 75 -9.25 -3.85 13.42
N LEU A 76 -8.98 -4.43 12.25
CA LEU A 76 -8.50 -3.69 11.07
C LEU A 76 -9.55 -2.68 10.61
N GLU A 77 -9.09 -1.46 10.35
CA GLU A 77 -9.91 -0.38 9.82
C GLU A 77 -9.48 -0.04 8.38
N GLU A 78 -10.23 0.84 7.73
CA GLU A 78 -10.02 1.23 6.33
C GLU A 78 -8.58 1.64 6.04
N GLU A 79 -7.97 2.43 6.92
CA GLU A 79 -6.61 2.94 6.75
C GLU A 79 -5.55 1.83 6.84
N ASP A 80 -5.74 0.84 7.72
CA ASP A 80 -4.82 -0.32 7.81
C ASP A 80 -4.89 -1.18 6.57
N ILE A 81 -6.10 -1.39 6.04
CA ILE A 81 -6.32 -2.13 4.79
C ILE A 81 -5.65 -1.39 3.62
N ARG A 82 -5.83 -0.07 3.55
CA ARG A 82 -5.27 0.78 2.49
C ARG A 82 -3.74 0.72 2.49
N GLN A 83 -3.12 0.88 3.65
CA GLN A 83 -1.66 0.83 3.81
C GLN A 83 -1.12 -0.59 3.64
N GLY A 84 -1.83 -1.59 4.17
CA GLY A 84 -1.58 -3.02 3.98
C GLY A 84 -1.46 -3.39 2.50
N PHE A 85 -2.41 -2.92 1.70
CA PHE A 85 -2.48 -3.17 0.26
C PHE A 85 -1.37 -2.47 -0.53
N LEU A 86 -1.11 -1.19 -0.26
CA LEU A 86 -0.11 -0.41 -0.99
C LEU A 86 1.34 -0.70 -0.57
N GLY A 87 1.57 -1.13 0.66
CA GLY A 87 2.91 -1.39 1.20
C GLY A 87 3.31 -2.86 1.22
N GLY A 88 2.37 -3.75 1.57
CA GLY A 88 2.70 -5.12 1.99
C GLY A 88 3.09 -6.06 0.85
N LEU A 89 2.70 -5.75 -0.39
CA LEU A 89 2.81 -6.68 -1.51
C LEU A 89 4.00 -6.43 -2.43
N LYS A 90 4.73 -5.32 -2.25
CA LYS A 90 5.86 -4.93 -3.11
C LYS A 90 7.01 -5.94 -3.11
N SER A 91 7.18 -6.68 -2.02
CA SER A 91 8.24 -7.67 -1.86
C SER A 91 7.92 -9.03 -2.48
N LEU A 92 6.68 -9.25 -2.93
CA LEU A 92 6.26 -10.53 -3.49
C LEU A 92 6.61 -10.60 -4.98
N ALA A 93 7.33 -11.65 -5.38
CA ALA A 93 7.64 -11.95 -6.77
C ALA A 93 6.44 -12.58 -7.49
N ILE A 94 5.44 -11.76 -7.82
CA ILE A 94 4.20 -12.19 -8.48
C ILE A 94 4.32 -11.98 -10.01
N PRO A 95 4.01 -13.00 -10.83
CA PRO A 95 3.99 -12.88 -12.29
C PRO A 95 3.13 -11.69 -12.80
N ASP A 96 3.60 -11.01 -13.84
CA ASP A 96 2.96 -9.81 -14.40
C ASP A 96 1.50 -10.05 -14.86
N ASP A 97 1.19 -11.26 -15.31
CA ASP A 97 -0.15 -11.68 -15.70
C ASP A 97 -1.09 -11.92 -14.50
N GLY A 98 -0.54 -12.25 -13.34
CA GLY A 98 -1.27 -12.40 -12.08
C GLY A 98 -1.53 -11.09 -11.34
N GLN A 99 -0.67 -10.08 -11.50
CA GLN A 99 -0.77 -8.80 -10.78
C GLN A 99 -2.16 -8.11 -10.91
N PRO A 100 -2.81 -8.05 -12.09
CA PRO A 100 -4.13 -7.41 -12.23
C PRO A 100 -5.27 -8.10 -11.49
N MET A 101 -5.04 -9.31 -10.97
CA MET A 101 -6.03 -10.13 -10.27
C MET A 101 -5.91 -10.07 -8.75
N ILE A 102 -4.78 -9.57 -8.24
CA ILE A 102 -4.53 -9.37 -6.81
C ILE A 102 -5.62 -8.52 -6.13
N PRO A 103 -6.05 -7.36 -6.69
CA PRO A 103 -7.03 -6.53 -6.00
C PRO A 103 -8.40 -7.22 -5.87
N GLN A 104 -8.77 -8.02 -6.88
CA GLN A 104 -10.02 -8.80 -6.82
C GLN A 104 -9.92 -9.92 -5.79
N LEU A 105 -8.81 -10.65 -5.76
CA LEU A 105 -8.56 -11.71 -4.77
C LEU A 105 -8.66 -11.16 -3.33
N ILE A 106 -8.02 -10.02 -3.06
CA ILE A 106 -8.07 -9.39 -1.73
C ILE A 106 -9.50 -8.90 -1.43
N GLY A 107 -10.18 -8.29 -2.41
CA GLY A 107 -11.55 -7.81 -2.24
C GLY A 107 -12.53 -8.94 -1.91
N ASP A 108 -12.45 -10.06 -2.63
CA ASP A 108 -13.30 -11.23 -2.40
C ASP A 108 -13.04 -11.85 -1.02
N PHE A 109 -11.77 -11.89 -0.60
CA PHE A 109 -11.38 -12.37 0.72
C PHE A 109 -11.90 -11.46 1.85
N LEU A 110 -11.78 -10.14 1.73
CA LEU A 110 -12.30 -9.19 2.73
C LEU A 110 -13.83 -9.27 2.85
N ALA A 111 -14.54 -9.42 1.72
CA ALA A 111 -15.97 -9.67 1.72
C ALA A 111 -16.33 -11.00 2.40
N ASP A 112 -15.53 -12.06 2.19
CA ASP A 112 -15.71 -13.33 2.92
C ASP A 112 -15.48 -13.20 4.42
N MET A 113 -14.46 -12.44 4.85
CA MET A 113 -14.21 -12.16 6.25
C MET A 113 -15.41 -11.45 6.91
N GLN A 114 -16.05 -10.50 6.22
CA GLN A 114 -17.28 -9.88 6.69
C GLN A 114 -18.42 -10.88 6.80
N ARG A 115 -18.64 -11.72 5.78
CA ARG A 115 -19.70 -12.74 5.78
C ARG A 115 -19.56 -13.74 6.93
N ARG A 116 -18.33 -14.07 7.34
CA ARG A 116 -18.04 -14.95 8.49
C ARG A 116 -18.01 -14.22 9.83
N GLY A 117 -18.26 -12.90 9.87
CA GLY A 117 -18.20 -12.09 11.08
C GLY A 117 -16.79 -11.90 11.65
N ARG A 118 -15.76 -12.05 10.81
CA ARG A 118 -14.34 -11.90 11.19
C ARG A 118 -13.83 -10.47 11.09
N LEU A 119 -14.43 -9.66 10.20
CA LEU A 119 -14.03 -8.27 9.95
C LEU A 119 -15.27 -7.39 9.70
N ALA A 120 -15.33 -6.24 10.34
CA ALA A 120 -16.36 -5.25 10.05
C ALA A 120 -16.03 -4.49 8.75
N GLY A 121 -17.04 -4.23 7.90
CA GLY A 121 -16.85 -3.42 6.70
C GLY A 121 -16.03 -4.05 5.58
N GLY A 122 -15.72 -5.35 5.66
CA GLY A 122 -14.92 -6.07 4.65
C GLY A 122 -15.41 -5.94 3.21
N GLU A 123 -16.71 -5.84 2.95
CA GLU A 123 -17.25 -5.58 1.60
C GLU A 123 -16.85 -4.18 1.09
N ALA A 124 -16.95 -3.15 1.95
CA ALA A 124 -16.56 -1.79 1.60
C ALA A 124 -15.05 -1.67 1.41
N HIS A 125 -14.27 -2.29 2.31
CA HIS A 125 -12.81 -2.36 2.19
C HIS A 125 -12.37 -3.09 0.92
N GLY A 126 -13.05 -4.19 0.55
CA GLY A 126 -12.80 -4.90 -0.69
C GLY A 126 -13.11 -4.06 -1.92
N ALA A 127 -14.24 -3.34 -1.92
CA ALA A 127 -14.58 -2.41 -3.00
C ALA A 127 -13.54 -1.28 -3.16
N MET A 128 -13.03 -0.75 -2.05
CA MET A 128 -11.94 0.23 -2.06
C MET A 128 -10.67 -0.35 -2.68
N VAL A 129 -10.24 -1.54 -2.27
CA VAL A 129 -9.05 -2.21 -2.83
C VAL A 129 -9.19 -2.41 -4.35
N ILE A 130 -10.36 -2.85 -4.82
CA ILE A 130 -10.65 -3.04 -6.24
C ILE A 130 -10.57 -1.69 -6.99
N ALA A 131 -11.13 -0.62 -6.42
CA ALA A 131 -11.06 0.72 -7.02
C ALA A 131 -9.63 1.26 -7.12
N MET A 132 -8.72 0.82 -6.24
CA MET A 132 -7.31 1.22 -6.23
C MET A 132 -6.43 0.43 -7.21
N LYS A 133 -6.99 -0.52 -7.98
CA LYS A 133 -6.26 -1.41 -8.90
C LYS A 133 -5.26 -0.68 -9.80
N ASP A 134 -5.66 0.41 -10.44
CA ASP A 134 -4.77 1.11 -11.37
C ASP A 134 -3.59 1.78 -10.65
N GLY A 135 -3.82 2.28 -9.44
CA GLY A 135 -2.76 2.84 -8.58
C GLY A 135 -1.75 1.77 -8.18
N PHE A 136 -2.25 0.62 -7.73
CA PHE A 136 -1.44 -0.52 -7.36
C PHE A 136 -0.57 -1.04 -8.53
N LEU A 137 -1.15 -1.20 -9.73
CA LEU A 137 -0.39 -1.69 -10.89
C LEU A 137 0.69 -0.71 -11.36
N ARG A 138 0.46 0.60 -11.23
CA ARG A 138 1.49 1.61 -11.54
C ARG A 138 2.67 1.53 -10.57
N ASP A 139 2.36 1.34 -9.31
CA ASP A 139 3.32 1.28 -8.21
C ASP A 139 4.16 -0.01 -8.26
N LEU A 140 3.57 -1.16 -8.61
CA LEU A 140 4.32 -2.39 -8.87
C LEU A 140 5.31 -2.28 -10.05
N ARG A 141 4.94 -1.52 -11.08
CA ARG A 141 5.76 -1.36 -12.29
C ARG A 141 6.89 -0.36 -12.12
N ASP A 142 7.03 0.27 -10.94
CA ASP A 142 7.93 1.41 -10.70
C ASP A 142 7.78 2.54 -11.74
N THR A 143 6.64 2.57 -12.42
CA THR A 143 6.34 3.55 -13.46
C THR A 143 5.73 4.77 -12.79
N VAL A 144 6.53 5.83 -12.62
CA VAL A 144 6.00 7.16 -12.33
C VAL A 144 5.09 7.53 -13.51
N ALA A 145 3.77 7.48 -13.30
CA ALA A 145 2.84 7.91 -14.33
C ALA A 145 3.16 9.36 -14.74
N PRO A 146 3.13 9.68 -16.04
CA PRO A 146 3.27 11.05 -16.49
C PRO A 146 2.21 11.91 -15.78
N ILE A 147 2.64 12.94 -15.04
CA ILE A 147 1.72 13.91 -14.44
C ILE A 147 0.99 14.60 -15.59
N GLU A 148 -0.28 14.25 -15.79
CA GLU A 148 -1.13 14.93 -16.75
C GLU A 148 -1.42 16.33 -16.20
N ARG A 149 -0.85 17.34 -16.87
CA ARG A 149 -1.00 18.74 -16.45
C ARG A 149 -2.44 19.15 -16.73
N VAL A 150 -3.28 19.18 -15.70
CA VAL A 150 -4.67 19.67 -15.80
C VAL A 150 -4.72 21.15 -16.19
N ALA A 151 -3.62 21.88 -15.98
CA ALA A 151 -3.47 23.25 -16.45
C ALA A 151 -3.15 23.27 -17.95
N SER A 152 -4.03 23.91 -18.73
CA SER A 152 -3.74 24.34 -20.10
C SER A 152 -2.39 25.06 -20.13
N LYS A 153 -1.49 24.65 -21.04
CA LYS A 153 -0.23 25.38 -21.26
C LYS A 153 -0.58 26.84 -21.60
N ILE A 154 -0.35 27.74 -20.67
CA ILE A 154 -0.51 29.18 -20.90
C ILE A 154 0.53 29.60 -21.94
N GLY A 155 0.08 30.17 -23.06
CA GLY A 155 0.95 30.69 -24.10
C GLY A 155 1.67 31.95 -23.62
N ARG A 156 2.90 32.17 -24.10
CA ARG A 156 3.70 33.37 -23.77
C ARG A 156 2.95 34.70 -24.01
N ASN A 157 2.01 34.74 -24.95
CA ASN A 157 1.26 35.94 -25.30
C ASN A 157 -0.13 36.03 -24.66
N ASP A 158 -0.59 35.00 -23.95
CA ASP A 158 -1.92 34.97 -23.32
C ASP A 158 -2.04 35.97 -22.17
N PRO A 159 -3.26 36.42 -21.82
CA PRO A 159 -3.48 37.24 -20.64
C PRO A 159 -2.97 36.52 -19.38
N CYS A 160 -2.21 37.24 -18.58
CA CYS A 160 -1.59 36.69 -17.38
C CYS A 160 -2.66 36.39 -16.31
N PRO A 161 -2.67 35.18 -15.72
CA PRO A 161 -3.71 34.74 -14.78
C PRO A 161 -3.65 35.47 -13.42
N CYS A 162 -2.62 36.27 -13.17
CA CYS A 162 -2.51 37.10 -11.96
C CYS A 162 -3.43 38.34 -11.97
N GLY A 163 -4.24 38.54 -13.02
CA GLY A 163 -5.18 39.67 -13.12
C GLY A 163 -4.54 41.00 -13.52
N SER A 164 -3.27 41.02 -13.91
CA SER A 164 -2.56 42.25 -14.31
C SER A 164 -3.01 42.85 -15.65
N GLY A 165 -3.79 42.11 -16.45
CA GLY A 165 -4.16 42.49 -17.81
C GLY A 165 -3.01 42.47 -18.82
N ARG A 166 -1.79 42.11 -18.40
CA ARG A 166 -0.59 42.05 -19.26
C ARG A 166 -0.43 40.65 -19.86
N LYS A 167 0.32 40.55 -20.96
CA LYS A 167 0.71 39.24 -21.54
C LYS A 167 1.57 38.46 -20.54
N TYR A 168 1.40 37.15 -20.43
CA TYR A 168 2.12 36.28 -19.49
C TYR A 168 3.64 36.48 -19.56
N LYS A 169 4.21 36.57 -20.78
CA LYS A 169 5.64 36.84 -20.97
C LYS A 169 6.14 38.14 -20.35
N LYS A 170 5.29 39.17 -20.26
CA LYS A 170 5.58 40.52 -19.74
C LYS A 170 5.18 40.71 -18.27
N CYS A 171 4.76 39.65 -17.59
CA CYS A 171 4.32 39.70 -16.22
C CYS A 171 4.99 38.59 -15.43
N CYS A 172 4.26 37.51 -15.09
CA CYS A 172 4.80 36.44 -14.25
C CYS A 172 6.00 35.71 -14.85
N LEU A 173 6.23 35.76 -16.17
CA LEU A 173 7.42 35.14 -16.77
C LEU A 173 8.70 35.98 -16.60
N HIS A 174 8.62 37.31 -16.62
CA HIS A 174 9.79 38.18 -16.40
C HIS A 174 10.20 38.25 -14.93
N LEU A 175 9.30 37.90 -13.99
CA LEU A 175 9.62 37.85 -12.56
C LEU A 175 10.58 36.70 -12.18
N LEU A 176 10.93 35.82 -13.11
CA LEU A 176 11.84 34.70 -12.88
C LEU A 176 13.31 34.99 -13.26
N ASP A 177 13.61 36.12 -13.91
CA ASP A 177 14.96 36.57 -14.23
C ASP A 177 15.10 38.09 -13.95
N PRO A 178 15.60 38.50 -12.77
CA PRO A 178 15.72 39.90 -12.38
C PRO A 178 16.85 40.67 -13.10
N ASP A 179 17.69 40.00 -13.90
CA ASP A 179 18.92 40.58 -14.47
C ASP A 179 18.86 40.87 -15.99
N LEU A 180 17.69 40.88 -16.62
CA LEU A 180 17.59 41.25 -18.04
C LEU A 180 17.31 42.75 -18.21
N PRO A 181 18.26 43.57 -18.73
CA PRO A 181 18.01 44.98 -19.01
C PRO A 181 17.00 45.15 -20.16
N ASP A 182 16.22 46.24 -20.08
CA ASP A 182 15.12 46.63 -20.97
C ASP A 182 15.47 46.69 -22.47
#